data_AF-A0A495QYY5-F1
#
_entry.id   AF-A0A495QYY5-F1
#
_cell.length_a   1.000
_cell.length_b   1.000
_cell.length_c   1.000
_cell.angle_alpha   90.00
_cell.angle_beta   90.00
_cell.angle_gamma   90.00
#
_symmetry.space_group_name_H-M   'P 1'
#
loop_
_entity.id
_entity.type
_entity.pdbx_description
1 polymer ?
#
loop_
_entity_poly.entity_id
_entity_poly.type
_entity_poly.pdbx_seq_one_letter_code
_entity_poly.pdbx_strand_id
1 'polypeptide(L)' 'MIDDRLTDDTARVDPIPVRVAEARRIQARYGATTVWFGYFTREWWALVDKARLVEGATPDRLGEAIMAARRRSS' A
#
# COMPACT_ATOMS: atom_id res chain seq x y z
N MET A 1 -20.94 -15.04 41.78
CA MET A 1 -19.59 -15.35 41.28
C MET A 1 -19.67 -15.20 39.77
N ILE A 2 -19.29 -14.05 39.23
CA ILE A 2 -19.26 -13.80 37.77
C ILE A 2 -17.80 -13.97 37.37
N ASP A 3 -17.54 -14.95 36.51
CA ASP A 3 -16.22 -15.21 35.93
C ASP A 3 -15.91 -14.08 34.94
N ASP A 4 -15.11 -13.12 35.38
CA ASP A 4 -14.60 -12.00 34.59
C ASP A 4 -13.42 -12.45 33.72
N ARG A 5 -13.69 -13.38 32.80
CA ARG A 5 -12.77 -13.70 31.70
C ARG A 5 -13.26 -13.05 30.43
N LEU A 6 -13.04 -11.73 30.35
CA LEU A 6 -12.92 -11.06 29.07
C LEU A 6 -11.65 -11.62 28.39
N THR A 7 -11.78 -12.74 27.68
CA THR A 7 -10.72 -13.20 26.79
C THR A 7 -10.49 -12.13 25.76
N ASP A 8 -9.25 -11.66 25.67
CA ASP A 8 -8.78 -10.76 24.63
C ASP A 8 -8.90 -11.48 23.28
N ASP A 9 -10.09 -11.41 22.67
CA ASP A 9 -10.45 -12.00 21.38
C ASP A 9 -9.84 -11.23 20.20
N THR A 10 -8.85 -10.36 20.44
CA THR A 10 -8.15 -9.61 19.39
C THR A 10 -7.29 -10.58 18.56
N ALA A 11 -7.84 -11.04 17.44
CA ALA A 11 -7.10 -11.84 16.48
C ALA A 11 -5.89 -11.05 15.95
N ARG A 12 -4.69 -11.65 16.01
CA ARG A 12 -3.50 -11.11 15.35
C ARG A 12 -3.65 -11.25 13.84
N VAL A 13 -3.91 -10.14 13.17
CA VAL A 13 -3.93 -10.06 11.71
C VAL A 13 -2.51 -9.91 11.20
N ASP A 14 -2.05 -10.83 10.35
CA ASP A 14 -0.86 -10.60 9.54
C ASP A 14 -1.14 -9.46 8.54
N PRO A 15 -0.43 -8.33 8.61
CA PRO A 15 -0.68 -7.22 7.70
C PRO A 15 -0.16 -7.47 6.28
N ILE A 16 0.66 -8.52 6.04
CA ILE A 16 1.27 -8.79 4.74
C ILE A 16 0.20 -9.09 3.67
N PRO A 17 -0.74 -10.04 3.86
CA PRO A 17 -1.79 -10.29 2.88
C PRO A 17 -2.64 -9.05 2.54
N VAL A 18 -2.93 -8.21 3.55
CA VAL A 18 -3.69 -6.96 3.36
C VAL A 18 -2.91 -6.00 2.45
N ARG A 19 -1.61 -5.81 2.72
CA ARG A 19 -0.74 -4.93 1.92
C ARG A 19 -0.55 -5.45 0.50
N VAL A 20 -0.44 -6.76 0.30
CA VAL A 20 -0.35 -7.38 -1.03
C VAL A 20 -1.63 -7.18 -1.82
N ALA A 21 -2.80 -7.38 -1.20
CA ALA A 21 -4.08 -7.14 -1.84
C ALA A 21 -4.23 -5.66 -2.26
N GLU A 22 -3.82 -4.74 -1.40
CA GLU A 22 -3.89 -3.31 -1.67
C GLU A 22 -2.93 -2.86 -2.77
N ALA A 23 -1.67 -3.35 -2.77
CA ALA A 23 -0.74 -3.13 -3.87
C ALA A 23 -1.32 -3.54 -5.23
N ARG A 24 -1.96 -4.72 -5.30
CA ARG A 24 -2.63 -5.20 -6.52
C ARG A 24 -3.78 -4.29 -6.97
N ARG A 25 -4.58 -3.78 -6.03
CA ARG A 25 -5.65 -2.81 -6.35
C ARG A 25 -5.08 -1.52 -6.93
N ILE A 26 -4.02 -0.98 -6.34
CA ILE A 26 -3.34 0.21 -6.85
C ILE A 26 -2.78 -0.05 -8.26
N GLN A 27 -2.11 -1.19 -8.48
CA GLN A 27 -1.63 -1.58 -9.81
C GLN A 27 -2.76 -1.60 -10.85
N ALA A 28 -3.89 -2.24 -10.51
CA ALA A 28 -5.04 -2.31 -11.40
C ALA A 28 -5.66 -0.93 -11.68
N ARG A 29 -5.80 -0.09 -10.65
CA ARG A 29 -6.43 1.25 -10.76
C ARG A 29 -5.61 2.21 -11.61
N TYR A 30 -4.29 2.20 -11.43
CA TYR A 30 -3.40 3.19 -12.07
C TYR A 30 -2.59 2.60 -13.23
N GLY A 31 -2.68 1.31 -13.53
CA GLY A 31 -1.84 0.67 -14.56
C GLY A 31 -0.34 0.82 -14.29
N ALA A 32 0.07 0.90 -13.01
CA ALA A 32 1.47 0.97 -12.63
C ALA A 32 2.09 -0.44 -12.72
N THR A 33 3.33 -0.53 -13.20
CA THR A 33 3.97 -1.84 -13.48
C THR A 33 4.24 -2.63 -12.19
N THR A 34 4.73 -1.94 -11.15
CA THR A 34 5.09 -2.56 -9.86
C THR A 34 4.69 -1.63 -8.72
N VAL A 35 3.92 -2.13 -7.74
CA VAL A 35 3.56 -1.41 -6.51
C VAL A 35 3.84 -2.31 -5.31
N TRP A 36 4.36 -1.74 -4.22
CA TRP A 36 4.64 -2.46 -2.97
C TRP A 36 4.58 -1.53 -1.76
N PHE A 37 4.48 -2.13 -0.56
CA PHE A 37 4.67 -1.43 0.70
C PHE A 37 6.09 -1.68 1.23
N GLY A 38 6.84 -0.61 1.51
CA GLY A 38 8.18 -0.71 2.08
C GLY A 38 8.11 -0.99 3.58
N TYR A 39 8.56 -2.17 4.02
CA TYR A 39 8.48 -2.56 5.43
C TYR A 39 9.26 -1.62 6.36
N PHE A 40 10.48 -1.24 5.96
CA PHE A 40 11.36 -0.39 6.76
C PHE A 40 11.02 1.11 6.64
N THR A 41 10.60 1.56 5.47
CA THR A 41 10.22 2.97 5.24
C THR A 41 8.82 3.28 5.72
N ARG A 42 7.95 2.26 5.83
CA ARG A 42 6.52 2.38 6.12
C ARG A 42 5.73 3.20 5.09
N GLU A 43 6.25 3.27 3.86
CA GLU A 43 5.72 4.02 2.73
C GLU A 43 5.21 3.08 1.63
N TRP A 44 4.27 3.55 0.83
CA TRP A 44 3.92 2.89 -0.43
C TRP A 44 4.83 3.34 -1.55
N TRP A 45 5.18 2.43 -2.45
CA TRP A 45 6.10 2.67 -3.55
C TRP A 45 5.53 2.16 -4.87
N ALA A 46 5.83 2.87 -5.94
CA ALA A 46 5.51 2.44 -7.30
C ALA A 46 6.66 2.72 -8.26
N LEU A 47 6.94 1.75 -9.13
CA LEU A 47 7.75 1.96 -10.32
C LEU A 47 6.82 2.31 -11.48
N VAL A 48 6.78 3.59 -11.83
CA VAL A 48 5.94 4.17 -12.89
C VAL A 48 6.64 4.00 -14.23
N ASP A 49 5.93 3.38 -15.17
CA ASP A 49 6.33 3.20 -16.57
C ASP A 49 7.78 2.68 -16.72
N LYS A 50 8.18 1.78 -15.79
CA LYS A 50 9.52 1.16 -15.70
C LYS A 50 10.71 2.12 -15.55
N ALA A 51 10.47 3.41 -15.30
CA ALA A 51 11.53 4.42 -15.35
C ALA A 51 11.61 5.31 -14.10
N ARG A 52 10.50 5.51 -13.39
CA ARG A 52 10.44 6.48 -12.28
C ARG A 52 9.90 5.85 -11.02
N LEU A 53 10.68 5.95 -9.96
CA LEU A 53 10.27 5.55 -8.62
C LEU A 53 9.54 6.71 -7.94
N VAL A 54 8.37 6.43 -7.36
CA VAL A 54 7.62 7.38 -6.54
C VAL A 54 7.15 6.71 -5.25
N GLU A 55 6.93 7.52 -4.22
CA GLU A 55 6.47 7.08 -2.91
C GLU A 55 5.23 7.85 -2.43
N GLY A 56 4.56 7.31 -1.41
CA GLY A 56 3.49 8.00 -0.71
C GLY A 56 3.04 7.29 0.58
N ALA A 57 2.72 8.07 1.61
CA ALA A 57 2.38 7.56 2.94
C ALA A 57 1.09 6.75 3.00
N THR A 58 0.24 6.88 1.97
CA THR A 58 -1.03 6.17 1.85
C THR A 58 -1.25 5.75 0.39
N PRO A 59 -2.12 4.75 0.14
CA PRO A 59 -2.49 4.35 -1.22
C PRO A 59 -2.93 5.54 -2.10
N ASP A 60 -3.74 6.44 -1.55
CA ASP A 60 -4.23 7.61 -2.28
C ASP A 60 -3.09 8.58 -2.63
N ARG A 61 -2.18 8.85 -1.67
CA ARG A 61 -1.02 9.72 -1.92
C ARG A 61 -0.08 9.12 -2.96
N LEU A 62 0.09 7.80 -2.96
CA LEU A 62 0.84 7.12 -4.01
C LEU A 62 0.15 7.26 -5.37
N GLY A 63 -1.18 7.13 -5.42
CA GLY A 63 -1.97 7.36 -6.63
C GLY A 63 -1.74 8.74 -7.25
N GLU A 64 -1.78 9.79 -6.42
CA GLU A 64 -1.47 11.15 -6.85
C GLU A 64 -0.04 11.30 -7.38
N ALA A 65 0.93 10.68 -6.69
CA ALA A 65 2.33 10.71 -7.10
C ALA A 65 2.56 10.01 -8.45
N ILE A 66 1.87 8.88 -8.70
CA ILE A 66 1.89 8.17 -9.99
C ILE A 66 1.37 9.08 -11.11
N MET A 67 0.20 9.71 -10.91
CA MET A 67 -0.40 10.58 -11.92
C MET A 67 0.43 11.85 -12.17
N ALA A 68 1.06 12.40 -11.15
CA ALA A 68 2.00 13.51 -11.28
C ALA A 68 3.29 13.10 -12.02
N ALA A 69 3.80 11.90 -11.77
CA ALA A 69 4.98 11.38 -12.45
C ALA A 69 4.76 11.22 -13.96
N ARG A 70 3.57 10.76 -14.38
CA ARG A 70 3.22 10.60 -15.80
C ARG A 70 3.10 11.91 -16.54
N ARG A 71 2.42 12.91 -15.95
CA ARG A 71 2.27 14.25 -16.54
C ARG A 71 3.60 14.94 -16.86
N ARG A 72 4.65 14.64 -16.08
CA ARG A 72 6.01 15.18 -16.29
C ARG A 72 6.82 14.48 -17.37
N SER A 73 6.33 13.34 -17.87
CA SER A 73 7.00 12.54 -18.89
C SER A 73 6.30 12.67 -20.27
N SER A 74 5.14 13.33 -20.31
CA SER A 74 4.42 13.70 -21.55
C SER A 74 4.91 15.03 -22.12
#